data_AF-A0A7S0BMR8-F1
#
_entry.id   AF-A0A7S0BMR8-F1
#
_cell.length_a   1.000
_cell.length_b   1.000
_cell.length_c   1.000
_cell.angle_alpha   90.00
_cell.angle_beta   90.00
_cell.angle_gamma   90.00
#
_symmetry.space_group_name_H-M   'P 1'
#
loop_
_entity.id
_entity.type
_entity.pdbx_description
1 polymer ?
#
loop_
_entity_poly.entity_id
_entity_poly.type
_entity_poly.pdbx_seq_one_letter_code
_entity_poly.pdbx_strand_id
1 'polypeptide(L)'
;MLKMTEETRQVAVATAEELDKQTGQLEKMDNDMNGIQVLVERSEKTVDKMIRPWYARVPGRGKVSKKDKETKKNRKQKGSITEIVEEEPEEQPPTSELTEPVENIEGMRGDLLGDRPADGAVVKEQKPPRPRAKPRRTGPNAELLDELDKAEEEQEHQLSEISATLRDLKGIASGINQELSKQSVLIDGLDQSADMTTERIEANNMKLKRII
;
A
#
# COMPACT_ATOMS: atom_id res chain seq x y z
N MET A 1 -17.83 28.34 5.58
CA MET A 1 -17.74 27.20 4.64
C MET A 1 -16.43 27.26 3.87
N LEU A 2 -16.21 28.29 3.06
CA LEU A 2 -15.02 28.44 2.21
C LEU A 2 -13.67 28.40 2.97
N LYS A 3 -13.59 29.03 4.14
CA LYS A 3 -12.42 28.94 5.02
C LYS A 3 -12.13 27.51 5.49
N MET A 4 -13.16 26.76 5.89
CA MET A 4 -12.99 25.37 6.34
C MET A 4 -12.55 24.46 5.19
N THR A 5 -13.05 24.68 3.97
CA THR A 5 -12.64 23.88 2.80
C THR A 5 -11.19 24.14 2.42
N GLU A 6 -10.72 25.40 2.53
CA GLU A 6 -9.31 25.71 2.26
C GLU A 6 -8.37 25.17 3.35
N GLU A 7 -8.77 25.26 4.63
CA GLU A 7 -8.04 24.62 5.73
C GLU A 7 -7.95 23.09 5.53
N THR A 8 -9.05 22.46 5.13
CA THR A 8 -9.09 21.02 4.81
C THR A 8 -8.14 20.70 3.65
N ARG A 9 -8.11 21.54 2.62
CA ARG A 9 -7.19 21.40 1.48
C ARG A 9 -5.73 21.49 1.91
N GLN A 10 -5.38 22.47 2.74
CA GLN A 10 -4.01 22.61 3.25
C GLN A 10 -3.58 21.38 4.05
N VAL A 11 -4.45 20.88 4.93
CA VAL A 11 -4.18 19.63 5.68
C VAL A 11 -4.02 18.46 4.73
N ALA A 12 -4.89 18.33 3.72
CA ALA A 12 -4.79 17.24 2.75
C ALA A 12 -3.49 17.27 1.95
N VAL A 13 -3.03 18.47 1.52
CA VAL A 13 -1.73 18.64 0.85
C VAL A 13 -0.58 18.27 1.78
N ALA A 14 -0.56 18.77 3.01
CA ALA A 14 0.48 18.45 3.98
C ALA A 14 0.54 16.94 4.30
N THR A 15 -0.62 16.29 4.42
CA THR A 15 -0.71 14.83 4.59
C THR A 15 -0.16 14.09 3.38
N ALA A 16 -0.48 14.52 2.16
CA ALA A 16 0.04 13.89 0.94
C ALA A 16 1.57 14.03 0.84
N GLU A 17 2.12 15.20 1.17
CA GLU A 17 3.58 15.42 1.20
C GLU A 17 4.27 14.56 2.26
N GLU A 18 3.66 14.39 3.43
CA GLU A 18 4.22 13.55 4.47
C GLU A 18 4.20 12.07 4.10
N LEU A 19 3.12 11.60 3.45
CA LEU A 19 3.06 10.24 2.92
C LEU A 19 4.14 9.98 1.87
N ASP A 20 4.40 10.92 0.96
CA ASP A 20 5.48 10.80 -0.03
C ASP A 20 6.86 10.63 0.66
N LYS A 21 7.13 11.44 1.70
CA LYS A 21 8.36 11.28 2.49
C LYS A 21 8.45 9.92 3.18
N GLN A 22 7.35 9.45 3.77
CA GLN A 22 7.31 8.15 4.44
C GLN A 22 7.56 7.00 3.46
N THR A 23 7.02 7.09 2.24
CA THR A 23 7.32 6.12 1.18
C THR A 23 8.80 6.12 0.83
N GLY A 24 9.43 7.29 0.69
CA GLY A 24 10.87 7.37 0.46
C GLY A 24 11.70 6.72 1.58
N GLN A 25 11.24 6.81 2.83
CA GLN A 25 11.87 6.10 3.96
C GLN A 25 11.68 4.59 3.86
N LEU A 26 10.49 4.11 3.51
CA LEU A 26 10.23 2.68 3.32
C LEU A 26 11.08 2.08 2.19
N GLU A 27 11.19 2.79 1.06
CA GLU A 27 12.06 2.35 -0.05
C GLU A 27 13.53 2.28 0.38
N LYS A 28 13.99 3.22 1.21
CA LYS A 28 15.34 3.16 1.78
C LYS A 28 15.51 1.95 2.71
N MET A 29 14.52 1.69 3.57
CA MET A 29 14.57 0.55 4.48
C MET A 29 14.55 -0.79 3.73
N ASP A 30 13.80 -0.90 2.63
CA ASP A 30 13.80 -2.08 1.76
C ASP A 30 15.18 -2.32 1.14
N ASN A 31 15.82 -1.25 0.63
CA ASN A 31 17.19 -1.32 0.12
C ASN A 31 18.21 -1.73 1.21
N ASP A 32 18.08 -1.17 2.41
CA ASP A 32 18.94 -1.51 3.55
C ASP A 32 18.74 -2.98 3.96
N MET A 33 17.49 -3.46 3.99
CA MET A 33 17.16 -4.86 4.30
C MET A 33 17.76 -5.83 3.27
N ASN A 34 17.65 -5.51 1.98
CA ASN A 34 18.32 -6.26 0.92
C ASN A 34 19.84 -6.30 1.11
N GLY A 35 20.44 -5.18 1.54
CA GLY A 35 21.86 -5.12 1.92
C GLY A 35 22.21 -6.04 3.09
N ILE A 36 21.37 -6.07 4.13
CA ILE A 36 21.53 -6.95 5.28
C ILE A 36 21.42 -8.42 4.86
N GLN A 37 20.46 -8.78 4.00
CA GLN A 37 20.31 -10.14 3.51
C GLN A 37 21.58 -10.63 2.80
N VAL A 38 22.17 -9.82 1.91
CA VAL A 38 23.44 -10.15 1.24
C VAL A 38 24.58 -10.32 2.26
N LEU A 39 24.61 -9.48 3.30
CA LEU A 39 25.59 -9.60 4.36
C LEU A 39 25.42 -10.89 5.17
N VAL A 40 24.18 -11.25 5.52
CA VAL A 40 23.83 -12.49 6.24
C VAL A 40 24.17 -13.72 5.40
N GLU A 41 23.93 -13.71 4.09
CA GLU A 41 24.36 -14.82 3.21
C GLU A 41 25.88 -14.96 3.15
N ARG A 42 26.61 -13.85 3.15
CA ARG A 42 28.07 -13.86 3.15
C ARG A 42 28.61 -14.36 4.50
N SER A 43 27.98 -13.96 5.60
CA SER A 43 28.35 -14.42 6.94
C SER A 43 28.05 -15.91 7.10
N GLU A 44 26.90 -16.40 6.60
CA GLU A 44 26.55 -17.83 6.58
C GLU A 44 27.62 -18.66 5.86
N LYS A 45 28.02 -18.27 4.64
CA LYS A 45 29.09 -18.96 3.89
C LYS A 45 30.41 -18.99 4.65
N THR A 46 30.66 -18.00 5.51
CA THR A 46 31.86 -17.94 6.35
C THR A 46 31.74 -18.87 7.55
N VAL A 47 30.59 -18.85 8.24
CA VAL A 47 30.27 -19.79 9.33
C VAL A 47 30.37 -21.23 8.84
N ASP A 48 29.79 -21.55 7.68
CA ASP A 48 29.87 -22.90 7.09
C ASP A 48 31.32 -23.33 6.81
N LYS A 49 32.19 -22.41 6.39
CA LYS A 49 33.63 -22.70 6.22
C LYS A 49 34.35 -22.96 7.53
N MET A 50 33.91 -22.36 8.64
CA MET A 50 34.45 -22.59 9.98
C MET A 50 33.96 -23.92 10.56
N ILE A 51 32.71 -24.30 10.30
CA ILE A 51 32.15 -25.60 10.73
C ILE A 51 32.78 -26.77 9.98
N ARG A 52 33.15 -26.58 8.70
CA ARG A 52 33.73 -27.65 7.89
C ARG A 52 35.02 -28.17 8.55
N PRO A 53 35.06 -29.47 8.89
CA PRO A 53 36.23 -30.05 9.53
C PRO A 53 37.48 -29.90 8.66
N TRP A 54 38.63 -29.65 9.29
CA TRP A 54 39.92 -29.49 8.63
C TRP A 54 40.29 -30.67 7.70
N TYR A 55 39.81 -31.88 8.00
CA TYR A 55 40.01 -33.07 7.17
C TYR A 55 39.17 -33.11 5.88
N ALA A 56 38.08 -32.34 5.78
CA ALA A 56 37.31 -32.19 4.54
C ALA A 56 37.95 -31.18 3.56
N ARG A 57 39.05 -30.52 3.96
CA ARG A 57 39.74 -29.48 3.20
C ARG A 57 40.91 -30.00 2.35
N VAL A 58 41.17 -31.31 2.33
CA VAL A 58 42.24 -31.92 1.53
C VAL A 58 41.75 -32.16 0.09
N PRO A 59 42.23 -31.39 -0.91
CA PRO A 59 41.91 -31.67 -2.30
C PRO A 59 42.75 -32.87 -2.75
N GLY A 60 42.17 -34.06 -2.68
CA GLY A 60 42.77 -35.26 -3.26
C GLY A 60 42.77 -36.47 -2.35
N ARG A 61 41.62 -37.14 -2.25
CA ARG A 61 41.51 -38.62 -2.10
C ARG A 61 40.03 -39.04 -2.10
N GLY A 62 39.35 -38.71 -3.19
CA GLY A 62 38.03 -39.24 -3.49
C GLY A 62 38.02 -39.73 -4.93
N LYS A 63 38.76 -40.80 -5.22
CA LYS A 63 38.51 -41.59 -6.43
C LYS A 63 37.11 -42.19 -6.27
N VAL A 64 36.09 -41.46 -6.76
CA VAL A 64 34.77 -42.03 -7.01
C VAL A 64 34.98 -43.06 -8.11
N SER A 65 35.06 -44.32 -7.69
CA SER A 65 34.95 -45.48 -8.55
C SER A 65 33.71 -45.30 -9.42
N LYS A 66 33.89 -45.25 -10.75
CA LYS A 66 32.82 -45.28 -11.76
C LYS A 66 32.20 -46.68 -11.83
N LYS A 67 31.69 -47.20 -10.72
CA LYS A 67 30.95 -48.45 -10.69
C LYS A 67 29.91 -48.32 -9.60
N ASP A 68 28.75 -47.80 -9.99
CA ASP A 68 27.42 -47.88 -9.38
C ASP A 68 26.57 -46.71 -9.87
N LYS A 69 26.39 -46.67 -11.20
CA LYS A 69 25.31 -45.92 -11.86
C LYS A 69 24.26 -46.92 -12.33
N GLU A 70 23.70 -47.68 -11.40
CA GLU A 70 22.43 -48.35 -11.61
C GLU A 70 21.92 -48.86 -10.27
N THR A 71 20.62 -48.76 -10.04
CA THR A 71 19.90 -49.13 -8.80
C THR A 71 19.92 -48.12 -7.65
N LYS A 72 19.12 -47.05 -7.79
CA LYS A 72 18.27 -46.52 -6.69
C LYS A 72 17.25 -45.50 -7.22
N LYS A 73 16.47 -45.92 -8.22
CA LYS A 73 15.05 -45.59 -8.30
C LYS A 73 14.32 -46.73 -7.58
N ASN A 74 13.31 -46.42 -6.77
CA ASN A 74 12.56 -47.32 -5.89
C ASN A 74 13.19 -47.61 -4.52
N ARG A 75 12.92 -46.73 -3.55
CA ARG A 75 12.27 -47.17 -2.32
C ARG A 75 11.49 -46.01 -1.70
N LYS A 76 10.24 -45.89 -2.16
CA LYS A 76 9.18 -45.19 -1.44
C LYS A 76 8.83 -46.00 -0.19
N GLN A 77 8.46 -45.28 0.87
CA GLN A 77 7.45 -45.60 1.88
C GLN A 77 7.77 -46.50 3.10
N LYS A 78 7.22 -46.01 4.22
CA LYS A 78 6.85 -46.63 5.52
C LYS A 78 8.00 -46.85 6.52
N GLY A 79 7.90 -46.48 7.79
CA GLY A 79 6.83 -45.94 8.65
C GLY A 79 7.49 -45.41 9.94
N SER A 80 6.90 -44.42 10.62
CA SER A 80 6.01 -44.56 11.81
C SER A 80 6.75 -44.69 13.16
N ILE A 81 6.52 -43.72 14.05
CA ILE A 81 6.47 -43.75 15.54
C ILE A 81 6.40 -42.26 15.98
N THR A 82 5.23 -41.70 16.32
CA THR A 82 4.58 -41.60 17.68
C THR A 82 5.51 -40.97 18.73
N GLU A 83 5.12 -40.11 19.68
CA GLU A 83 3.89 -39.40 20.10
C GLU A 83 4.22 -38.92 21.53
N ILE A 84 4.29 -37.61 21.81
CA ILE A 84 4.11 -36.91 23.12
C ILE A 84 3.91 -35.43 22.69
N VAL A 85 2.73 -34.78 22.63
CA VAL A 85 1.66 -34.48 23.60
C VAL A 85 2.15 -33.77 24.87
N GLU A 86 2.07 -32.44 24.86
CA GLU A 86 1.50 -31.69 25.98
C GLU A 86 0.87 -30.38 25.46
N GLU A 87 -0.40 -30.21 25.82
CA GLU A 87 -1.37 -29.15 25.47
C GLU A 87 -1.18 -27.87 26.31
N GLU A 88 -1.33 -26.70 25.65
CA GLU A 88 -2.09 -25.47 26.02
C GLU A 88 -2.03 -24.79 27.43
N PRO A 89 -2.54 -23.54 27.62
CA PRO A 89 -3.22 -22.64 26.68
C PRO A 89 -2.64 -21.21 26.56
N GLU A 90 -3.21 -20.50 25.59
CA GLU A 90 -3.02 -19.11 25.20
C GLU A 90 -3.39 -18.08 26.30
N GLU A 91 -2.59 -17.01 26.41
CA GLU A 91 -3.01 -15.72 26.98
C GLU A 91 -2.80 -14.62 25.92
N GLN A 92 -3.90 -14.18 25.32
CA GLN A 92 -3.97 -12.96 24.51
C GLN A 92 -4.13 -11.74 25.44
N PRO A 93 -3.52 -10.57 25.15
CA PRO A 93 -3.90 -9.33 25.79
C PRO A 93 -5.20 -8.76 25.16
N PRO A 94 -6.08 -8.12 25.96
CA PRO A 94 -7.37 -7.64 25.49
C PRO A 94 -7.20 -6.40 24.59
N THR A 95 -7.70 -6.48 23.36
CA THR A 95 -8.02 -5.29 22.56
C THR A 95 -9.50 -4.99 22.71
N SER A 96 -9.81 -3.98 23.52
CA SER A 96 -11.14 -3.42 23.66
C SER A 96 -11.42 -2.41 22.55
N GLU A 97 -12.45 -2.72 21.75
CA GLU A 97 -13.50 -1.83 21.28
C GLU A 97 -13.12 -0.44 20.73
N LEU A 98 -13.18 -0.29 19.40
CA LEU A 98 -14.16 0.58 18.75
C LEU A 98 -14.05 0.40 17.23
N THR A 99 -15.03 -0.25 16.60
CA THR A 99 -15.73 0.23 15.39
C THR A 99 -16.67 -0.83 14.86
N GLU A 100 -17.93 -0.42 14.66
CA GLU A 100 -19.01 -1.23 14.12
C GLU A 100 -18.76 -1.62 12.65
N PRO A 101 -19.18 -2.82 12.20
CA PRO A 101 -19.16 -3.18 10.79
C PRO A 101 -20.36 -2.57 10.06
N VAL A 102 -20.10 -1.65 9.13
CA VAL A 102 -21.07 -1.25 8.10
C VAL A 102 -21.11 -2.34 7.03
N GLU A 103 -21.86 -3.41 7.30
CA GLU A 103 -22.36 -4.30 6.26
C GLU A 103 -23.66 -3.70 5.68
N ASN A 104 -23.57 -3.17 4.46
CA ASN A 104 -24.57 -3.26 3.38
C ASN A 104 -24.40 -2.13 2.37
N ILE A 105 -23.49 -2.29 1.40
CA ILE A 105 -23.71 -1.80 0.02
C ILE A 105 -23.11 -2.83 -0.95
N GLU A 106 -23.60 -4.06 -0.89
CA GLU A 106 -23.46 -5.02 -1.98
C GLU A 106 -24.81 -5.07 -2.70
N GLY A 107 -24.91 -4.38 -3.84
CA GLY A 107 -26.11 -4.41 -4.68
C GLY A 107 -26.47 -3.10 -5.35
N MET A 108 -25.58 -2.53 -6.18
CA MET A 108 -25.94 -1.72 -7.35
C MET A 108 -24.71 -1.45 -8.23
N ARG A 109 -24.03 -2.54 -8.62
CA ARG A 109 -23.16 -2.58 -9.80
C ARG A 109 -23.81 -3.55 -10.79
N GLY A 110 -24.52 -3.00 -11.77
CA GLY A 110 -25.11 -3.75 -12.85
C GLY A 110 -26.01 -2.84 -13.67
N ASP A 111 -25.74 -2.78 -14.97
CA ASP A 111 -26.50 -2.06 -16.00
C ASP A 111 -26.30 -0.55 -16.06
N LEU A 112 -25.20 -0.11 -16.70
CA LEU A 112 -25.19 1.09 -17.57
C LEU A 112 -23.91 1.24 -18.41
N LEU A 113 -23.24 0.14 -18.78
CA LEU A 113 -22.26 0.14 -19.87
C LEU A 113 -22.92 -0.48 -21.11
N GLY A 114 -23.71 0.33 -21.79
CA GLY A 114 -24.08 0.09 -23.17
C GLY A 114 -22.89 0.38 -24.07
N ASP A 115 -22.38 -0.67 -24.73
CA ASP A 115 -21.67 -0.55 -25.99
C ASP A 115 -22.49 0.31 -26.95
N ARG A 116 -21.90 1.42 -27.41
CA ARG A 116 -22.38 2.08 -28.63
C ARG A 116 -21.19 2.66 -29.40
N PRO A 117 -21.05 2.32 -30.69
CA PRO A 117 -19.89 2.66 -31.48
C PRO A 117 -19.91 4.13 -31.90
N ALA A 118 -18.71 4.59 -32.25
CA ALA A 118 -18.41 5.88 -32.83
C ALA A 118 -19.31 6.19 -34.04
N ASP A 119 -20.13 7.22 -33.93
CA ASP A 119 -20.65 7.95 -35.08
C ASP A 119 -20.58 9.45 -34.81
N GLY A 120 -19.92 10.16 -35.72
CA GLY A 120 -19.64 11.57 -35.64
C GLY A 120 -20.91 12.41 -35.58
N ALA A 121 -21.10 13.08 -34.46
CA ALA A 121 -22.04 14.21 -34.36
C ALA A 121 -21.23 15.48 -34.12
N VAL A 122 -21.24 16.32 -35.15
CA VAL A 122 -20.72 17.69 -35.21
C VAL A 122 -21.03 18.44 -33.93
N VAL A 123 -19.98 18.78 -33.16
CA VAL A 123 -20.03 19.72 -32.04
C VAL A 123 -20.35 21.10 -32.64
N LYS A 124 -21.64 21.48 -32.63
CA LYS A 124 -22.04 22.87 -32.83
C LYS A 124 -21.54 23.67 -31.63
N GLU A 125 -20.63 24.61 -31.89
CA GLU A 125 -20.28 25.69 -30.97
C GLU A 125 -21.56 26.30 -30.37
N GLN A 126 -21.82 25.97 -29.10
CA GLN A 126 -22.77 26.72 -28.30
C GLN A 126 -22.13 28.07 -27.99
N LYS A 127 -22.63 29.10 -28.66
CA LYS A 127 -22.40 30.50 -28.26
C LYS A 127 -22.75 30.65 -26.77
N PRO A 128 -21.92 31.38 -25.98
CA PRO A 128 -22.23 31.64 -24.59
C PRO A 128 -23.60 32.32 -24.48
N PRO A 129 -24.42 31.97 -23.48
CA PRO A 129 -25.71 32.62 -23.27
C PRO A 129 -25.48 34.11 -23.11
N ARG A 130 -26.13 34.91 -23.95
CA ARG A 130 -26.11 36.38 -23.84
C ARG A 130 -26.59 36.76 -22.42
N PRO A 131 -25.96 37.75 -21.77
CA PRO A 131 -26.43 38.23 -20.48
C PRO A 131 -27.86 38.75 -20.66
N ARG A 132 -28.81 38.11 -19.97
CA ARG A 132 -30.17 38.63 -19.86
C ARG A 132 -30.07 39.95 -19.11
N ALA A 133 -30.32 41.05 -19.81
CA ALA A 133 -30.42 42.36 -19.18
C ALA A 133 -31.54 42.30 -18.13
N LYS A 134 -31.17 42.42 -16.85
CA LYS A 134 -32.12 42.47 -15.73
C LYS A 134 -33.07 43.67 -15.95
N PRO A 135 -34.39 43.51 -15.81
CA PRO A 135 -35.33 44.62 -15.98
C PRO A 135 -35.06 45.67 -14.91
N ARG A 136 -34.90 46.94 -15.32
CA ARG A 136 -34.79 48.08 -14.40
C ARG A 136 -36.02 48.12 -13.50
N ARG A 137 -35.84 47.82 -12.21
CA ARG A 137 -36.89 47.87 -11.19
C ARG A 137 -36.84 49.24 -10.51
N THR A 138 -37.85 50.07 -10.73
CA THR A 138 -38.03 51.37 -10.07
C THR A 138 -39.16 51.27 -9.05
N GLY A 139 -38.83 51.21 -7.76
CA GLY A 139 -39.79 51.16 -6.66
C GLY A 139 -39.10 51.27 -5.29
N PRO A 140 -39.84 51.53 -4.19
CA PRO A 140 -39.28 51.74 -2.85
C PRO A 140 -38.54 50.52 -2.26
N ASN A 141 -38.68 49.34 -2.87
CA ASN A 141 -37.94 48.12 -2.53
C ASN A 141 -36.83 47.78 -3.54
N ALA A 142 -36.49 48.68 -4.47
CA ALA A 142 -35.49 48.44 -5.51
C ALA A 142 -34.08 48.23 -4.93
N GLU A 143 -33.70 49.01 -3.91
CA GLU A 143 -32.41 48.83 -3.21
C GLU A 143 -32.32 47.46 -2.52
N LEU A 144 -33.40 47.03 -1.88
CA LEU A 144 -33.49 45.73 -1.20
C LEU A 144 -33.38 44.56 -2.20
N LEU A 145 -33.88 44.73 -3.42
CA LEU A 145 -33.77 43.73 -4.49
C LEU A 145 -32.37 43.72 -5.13
N ASP A 146 -31.73 44.88 -5.30
CA ASP A 146 -30.35 44.95 -5.78
C ASP A 146 -29.36 44.36 -4.77
N GLU A 147 -29.63 44.50 -3.47
CA GLU A 147 -28.82 43.88 -2.41
C GLU A 147 -29.01 42.36 -2.36
N LEU A 148 -30.22 41.87 -2.64
CA LEU A 148 -30.52 40.44 -2.74
C LEU A 148 -29.85 39.81 -3.97
N ASP A 149 -29.87 40.49 -5.11
CA ASP A 149 -29.19 40.09 -6.33
C ASP A 149 -27.66 40.00 -6.12
N LYS A 150 -27.06 40.96 -5.40
CA LYS A 150 -25.63 40.91 -5.04
C LYS A 150 -25.31 39.75 -4.10
N ALA A 151 -26.16 39.51 -3.10
CA ALA A 151 -25.99 38.39 -2.19
C ALA A 151 -26.10 37.03 -2.92
N GLU A 152 -26.99 36.90 -3.90
CA GLU A 152 -27.08 35.72 -4.78
C GLU A 152 -25.81 35.55 -5.61
N GLU A 153 -25.30 36.62 -6.23
CA GLU A 153 -24.07 36.59 -7.03
C GLU A 153 -22.85 36.19 -6.18
N GLU A 154 -22.75 36.71 -4.94
CA GLU A 154 -21.71 36.32 -3.98
C GLU A 154 -21.82 34.85 -3.54
N GLN A 155 -23.03 34.35 -3.30
CA GLN A 155 -23.26 32.95 -2.96
C GLN A 155 -22.89 32.01 -4.11
N GLU A 156 -23.28 32.33 -5.34
CA GLU A 156 -22.94 31.54 -6.52
C GLU A 156 -21.42 31.50 -6.74
N HIS A 157 -20.73 32.63 -6.52
CA HIS A 157 -19.28 32.68 -6.54
C HIS A 157 -18.65 31.76 -5.47
N GLN A 158 -19.12 31.85 -4.21
CA GLN A 158 -18.62 31.00 -3.13
C GLN A 158 -18.87 29.50 -3.39
N LEU A 159 -20.03 29.14 -3.95
CA LEU A 159 -20.33 27.76 -4.32
C LEU A 159 -19.45 27.25 -5.45
N SER A 160 -19.16 28.09 -6.44
CA SER A 160 -18.21 27.77 -7.51
C SER A 160 -16.81 27.51 -6.95
N GLU A 161 -16.33 28.36 -6.04
CA GLU A 161 -15.01 28.20 -5.40
C GLU A 161 -14.95 26.94 -4.51
N ILE A 162 -16.00 26.67 -3.74
CA ILE A 162 -16.12 25.41 -2.98
C ILE A 162 -16.12 24.19 -3.92
N SER A 163 -16.80 24.27 -5.06
CA SER A 163 -16.82 23.16 -6.02
C SER A 163 -15.43 22.87 -6.63
N ALA A 164 -14.63 23.92 -6.85
CA ALA A 164 -13.26 23.80 -7.33
C ALA A 164 -12.37 23.17 -6.26
N THR A 165 -12.41 23.66 -5.02
CA THR A 165 -11.62 23.10 -3.90
C THR A 165 -12.01 21.66 -3.58
N LEU A 166 -13.29 21.28 -3.69
CA LEU A 166 -13.73 19.89 -3.54
C LEU A 166 -13.20 18.98 -4.65
N ARG A 167 -13.10 19.47 -5.89
CA ARG A 167 -12.48 18.72 -6.98
C ARG A 167 -10.99 18.48 -6.72
N ASP A 168 -10.28 19.50 -6.24
CA ASP A 168 -8.87 19.38 -5.84
C ASP A 168 -8.71 18.37 -4.69
N LEU A 169 -9.54 18.48 -3.64
CA LEU A 169 -9.55 17.55 -2.50
C LEU A 169 -9.81 16.11 -2.94
N LYS A 170 -10.71 15.88 -3.91
CA LYS A 170 -10.93 14.55 -4.49
C LYS A 170 -9.68 14.03 -5.19
N GLY A 171 -8.97 14.89 -5.91
CA GLY A 171 -7.69 14.55 -6.54
C GLY A 171 -6.64 14.14 -5.51
N ILE A 172 -6.47 14.95 -4.46
CA ILE A 172 -5.53 14.68 -3.36
C ILE A 172 -5.90 13.38 -2.65
N ALA A 173 -7.17 13.17 -2.29
CA ALA A 173 -7.63 11.94 -1.65
C ALA A 173 -7.37 10.69 -2.51
N SER A 174 -7.56 10.80 -3.83
CA SER A 174 -7.20 9.71 -4.76
C SER A 174 -5.69 9.45 -4.78
N GLY A 175 -4.86 10.50 -4.73
CA GLY A 175 -3.40 10.39 -4.66
C GLY A 175 -2.95 9.74 -3.35
N ILE A 176 -3.49 10.19 -2.22
CA ILE A 176 -3.26 9.60 -0.88
C ILE A 176 -3.61 8.11 -0.90
N ASN A 177 -4.74 7.72 -1.49
CA ASN A 177 -5.13 6.31 -1.54
C ASN A 177 -4.17 5.45 -2.37
N GLN A 178 -3.65 6.00 -3.48
CA GLN A 178 -2.62 5.32 -4.28
C GLN A 178 -1.32 5.19 -3.48
N GLU A 179 -0.93 6.23 -2.75
CA GLU A 179 0.29 6.23 -1.94
C GLU A 179 0.21 5.24 -0.78
N LEU A 180 -0.91 5.21 -0.06
CA LEU A 180 -1.16 4.21 0.99
C LEU A 180 -1.13 2.79 0.44
N SER A 181 -1.68 2.57 -0.76
CA SER A 181 -1.61 1.26 -1.43
C SER A 181 -0.17 0.86 -1.76
N LYS A 182 0.65 1.82 -2.22
CA LYS A 182 2.09 1.60 -2.47
C LYS A 182 2.84 1.28 -1.19
N GLN A 183 2.59 2.02 -0.11
CA GLN A 183 3.20 1.78 1.19
C GLN A 183 2.82 0.40 1.75
N SER A 184 1.57 -0.04 1.60
CA SER A 184 1.15 -1.38 2.02
C SER A 184 2.00 -2.48 1.38
N VAL A 185 2.22 -2.40 0.07
CA VAL A 185 3.06 -3.39 -0.65
C VAL A 185 4.52 -3.35 -0.17
N LEU A 186 5.07 -2.17 0.08
CA LEU A 186 6.44 -2.02 0.59
C LEU A 186 6.58 -2.59 2.01
N ILE A 187 5.59 -2.35 2.88
CA ILE A 187 5.57 -2.87 4.25
C ILE A 187 5.50 -4.40 4.24
N ASP A 188 4.61 -4.99 3.44
CA ASP A 188 4.48 -6.45 3.33
C ASP A 188 5.80 -7.10 2.85
N GLY A 189 6.45 -6.49 1.85
CA GLY A 189 7.74 -6.96 1.34
C GLY A 189 8.87 -6.84 2.37
N LEU A 190 8.87 -5.76 3.15
CA LEU A 190 9.85 -5.52 4.20
C LEU A 190 9.67 -6.49 5.37
N ASP A 191 8.42 -6.77 5.77
CA ASP A 191 8.08 -7.71 6.84
C ASP A 191 8.57 -9.13 6.49
N GLN A 192 8.23 -9.60 5.29
CA GLN A 192 8.71 -10.89 4.78
C GLN A 192 10.25 -10.95 4.74
N SER A 193 10.89 -9.86 4.31
CA SER A 193 12.35 -9.76 4.23
C SER A 193 13.01 -9.73 5.61
N ALA A 194 12.37 -9.10 6.59
CA ALA A 194 12.82 -9.04 7.97
C ALA A 194 12.74 -10.43 8.64
N ASP A 195 11.64 -11.15 8.46
CA ASP A 195 11.44 -12.49 8.99
C ASP A 195 12.50 -13.47 8.47
N MET A 196 12.70 -13.53 7.15
CA MET A 196 13.74 -14.38 6.55
C MET A 196 15.14 -14.03 7.07
N THR A 197 15.42 -12.74 7.24
CA THR A 197 16.71 -12.29 7.75
C THR A 197 16.91 -12.71 9.21
N THR A 198 15.87 -12.57 10.02
CA THR A 198 15.87 -12.94 11.44
C THR A 198 16.10 -14.45 11.60
N GLU A 199 15.35 -15.28 10.88
CA GLU A 199 15.50 -16.74 10.89
C GLU A 199 16.94 -17.15 10.51
N ARG A 200 17.51 -16.54 9.46
CA ARG A 200 18.89 -16.83 9.04
C ARG A 200 19.92 -16.40 10.07
N ILE A 201 19.74 -15.24 10.71
CA ILE A 201 20.64 -14.76 11.77
C ILE A 201 20.59 -15.73 12.96
N GLU A 202 19.41 -16.15 13.39
CA GLU A 202 19.23 -17.12 14.48
C GLU A 202 19.89 -18.47 14.15
N ALA A 203 19.66 -18.99 12.94
CA ALA A 203 20.29 -20.22 12.48
C ALA A 203 21.82 -20.11 12.48
N ASN A 204 22.38 -18.99 12.01
CA ASN A 204 23.81 -18.72 12.04
C ASN A 204 24.36 -18.61 13.48
N ASN A 205 23.60 -18.00 14.39
CA ASN A 205 23.96 -17.93 15.80
C ASN A 205 23.97 -19.31 16.45
N MET A 206 23.00 -20.18 16.16
CA MET A 206 23.00 -21.57 16.62
C MET A 206 24.20 -22.37 16.07
N LYS A 207 24.50 -22.19 14.77
CA LYS A 207 25.67 -22.76 14.11
C LYS A 207 26.97 -22.36 14.82
N LEU A 208 27.15 -21.06 15.12
CA LEU A 208 28.31 -20.54 15.84
C LEU A 208 28.42 -21.08 17.26
N LYS A 209 27.30 -21.15 18.01
CA LYS A 209 27.25 -21.74 19.36
C LYS A 209 27.68 -23.21 19.40
N ARG A 210 27.66 -23.94 18.27
CA ARG A 210 28.15 -25.31 18.18
C ARG A 210 29.67 -25.40 17.96
N ILE A 211 30.29 -24.33 17.47
CA ILE A 211 31.73 -24.27 17.19
C ILE A 211 32.52 -23.83 18.42
N ILE A 212 31.94 -22.89 19.19
CA ILE A 212 32.49 -22.41 20.47
C ILE A 212 32.27 -23.48 21.53
#